data_AF-A0A453NAT2-F1
#
_entry.id   AF-A0A453NAT2-F1
#
_cell.length_a   1.000
_cell.length_b   1.000
_cell.length_c   1.000
_cell.angle_alpha   90.00
_cell.angle_beta   90.00
_cell.angle_gamma   90.00
#
_symmetry.space_group_name_H-M   'P 1'
#
loop_
_entity.id
_entity.type
_entity.pdbx_description
1 polymer ?
#
loop_
_entity_poly.entity_id
_entity_poly.type
_entity_poly.pdbx_seq_one_letter_code
_entity_poly.pdbx_strand_id
1 'polypeptide(L)'
;MALGGIVTVLHACLDMKSTILGKYHYILYIIVLAMQPRMLLTVDEDLKPLPVPVRVGQAVDVVGQAGRPKTITGFQTHTTPVLLAAGERAELATDKYIPLTSTLEGFVILKKNPEYHEE
;
A
#
# COMPACT_ATOMS: atom_id res chain seq x y z
N MET A 1 3.51 -18.48 6.72
CA MET A 1 3.54 -18.98 5.33
C MET A 1 4.62 -18.32 4.49
N ALA A 2 4.82 -16.99 4.56
CA ALA A 2 5.88 -16.28 3.83
C ALA A 2 7.30 -16.83 4.05
N LEU A 3 7.66 -17.13 5.30
CA LEU A 3 9.01 -17.64 5.64
C LEU A 3 9.28 -19.02 5.01
N GLY A 4 8.27 -19.89 4.97
CA GLY A 4 8.38 -21.19 4.31
C GLY A 4 8.64 -21.05 2.81
N GLY A 5 7.92 -20.15 2.13
CA GLY A 5 8.13 -19.89 0.71
C GLY A 5 9.55 -19.39 0.41
N ILE A 6 10.06 -18.45 1.21
CA ILE A 6 11.43 -17.93 1.07
C ILE A 6 12.47 -19.03 1.30
N VAL A 7 12.32 -19.84 2.35
CA VAL A 7 13.25 -20.94 2.66
C VAL A 7 13.26 -22.00 1.55
N THR A 8 12.11 -22.35 0.98
CA THR A 8 12.05 -23.31 -0.13
C THR A 8 12.75 -22.81 -1.40
N VAL A 9 12.61 -21.51 -1.72
CA VAL A 9 13.30 -20.90 -2.87
C VAL A 9 14.81 -20.82 -2.60
N LEU A 10 15.22 -20.41 -1.40
CA LEU A 10 16.64 -20.37 -1.00
C LEU A 10 17.29 -21.76 -1.09
N HIS A 11 16.59 -22.80 -0.64
CA HIS A 11 17.08 -24.18 -0.73
C HIS A 11 17.19 -24.65 -2.19
N ALA A 12 16.22 -24.32 -3.04
CA ALA A 12 16.28 -24.62 -4.47
C ALA A 12 17.44 -23.89 -5.19
N CYS A 13 17.79 -22.68 -4.75
CA CYS A 13 18.92 -21.93 -5.30
C CYS A 13 20.30 -22.56 -5.03
N LEU A 14 20.43 -23.50 -4.07
CA LEU A 14 21.71 -24.18 -3.79
C LEU A 14 22.12 -25.13 -4.93
N ASP A 15 21.16 -25.75 -5.63
CA ASP A 15 21.40 -26.52 -6.85
C ASP A 15 20.51 -26.01 -7.99
N MET A 16 20.86 -24.83 -8.50
CA MET A 16 20.08 -24.11 -9.50
C MET A 16 20.04 -24.83 -10.86
N LYS A 17 21.08 -25.62 -11.20
CA LYS A 17 21.16 -26.33 -12.49
C LYS A 17 20.14 -27.46 -12.58
N SER A 18 20.00 -28.25 -11.52
CA SER A 18 19.11 -29.41 -11.52
C SER A 18 17.65 -29.05 -11.20
N THR A 19 17.44 -28.01 -10.39
CA THR A 19 16.10 -27.62 -9.94
C THR A 19 15.46 -26.57 -10.85
N ILE A 20 15.93 -25.33 -10.76
CA ILE A 20 15.34 -24.14 -11.40
C ILE A 20 15.58 -24.13 -12.91
N LEU A 21 16.74 -24.57 -13.41
CA LEU A 21 17.02 -24.69 -14.85
C LEU A 21 16.70 -26.09 -15.42
N GLY A 22 16.31 -27.04 -14.56
CA GLY A 22 16.04 -28.43 -14.92
C GLY A 22 14.56 -28.71 -15.18
N LYS A 23 13.95 -29.57 -14.37
CA LYS A 23 12.53 -29.97 -14.53
C LYS A 23 11.54 -29.12 -13.71
N TYR A 24 12.04 -28.38 -12.72
CA TYR A 24 11.20 -27.79 -11.67
C TYR A 24 11.20 -26.26 -11.71
N HIS A 25 11.04 -25.67 -12.90
CA HIS A 25 10.98 -24.22 -13.09
C HIS A 25 9.88 -23.53 -12.26
N TYR A 26 8.78 -24.25 -11.98
CA TYR A 26 7.64 -23.72 -11.24
C TYR A 26 7.90 -23.49 -9.74
N ILE A 27 9.01 -24.01 -9.20
CA ILE A 27 9.41 -23.75 -7.80
C ILE A 27 9.60 -22.25 -7.55
N LEU A 28 9.96 -21.48 -8.58
CA LEU A 28 10.04 -20.03 -8.47
C LEU A 28 8.69 -19.37 -8.13
N TYR A 29 7.55 -19.96 -8.51
CA TYR A 29 6.23 -19.41 -8.17
C TYR A 29 5.89 -19.52 -6.68
N ILE A 30 6.62 -20.33 -5.92
CA ILE A 30 6.46 -20.40 -4.46
C ILE A 30 6.80 -19.04 -3.81
N ILE A 31 7.58 -18.19 -4.48
CA ILE A 31 7.86 -16.82 -4.03
C ILE A 31 6.59 -15.96 -3.92
N VAL A 32 5.54 -16.28 -4.66
CA VAL A 32 4.23 -15.57 -4.60
C VAL A 32 3.61 -15.69 -3.21
N LEU A 33 3.88 -16.78 -2.47
CA LEU A 33 3.42 -16.95 -1.09
C LEU A 33 4.05 -15.95 -0.10
N ALA A 34 5.16 -15.32 -0.50
CA ALA A 34 5.84 -14.29 0.28
C ALA A 34 5.52 -12.87 -0.20
N MET A 35 4.84 -12.70 -1.33
CA MET A 35 4.44 -11.39 -1.83
C MET A 35 3.22 -10.88 -1.05
N GLN A 36 3.36 -9.73 -0.38
CA GLN A 36 2.27 -9.01 0.25
C GLN A 36 2.02 -7.69 -0.49
N PRO A 37 0.90 -7.53 -1.21
CA PRO A 37 0.60 -6.28 -1.89
C PRO A 37 0.28 -5.17 -0.87
N ARG A 38 0.81 -3.96 -1.11
CA ARG A 38 0.46 -2.76 -0.33
C ARG A 38 -0.86 -2.19 -0.87
N MET A 39 -1.97 -2.73 -0.37
CA MET A 39 -3.32 -2.27 -0.70
C MET A 39 -3.79 -1.22 0.32
N LEU A 40 -4.45 -0.16 -0.14
CA LEU A 40 -5.17 0.80 0.70
C LEU A 40 -6.68 0.65 0.48
N LEU A 41 -7.41 0.29 1.54
CA LEU A 41 -8.86 0.26 1.60
C LEU A 41 -9.32 1.15 2.75
N THR A 42 -10.29 2.02 2.47
CA THR A 42 -10.91 2.89 3.48
C THR A 42 -12.26 2.33 3.90
N VAL A 43 -12.49 2.29 5.21
CA VAL A 43 -13.74 1.82 5.82
C VAL A 43 -14.30 2.89 6.76
N ASP A 44 -15.61 2.92 6.91
CA ASP A 44 -16.31 3.80 7.87
C ASP A 44 -16.28 3.20 9.30
N GLU A 45 -16.81 3.93 10.29
CA GLU A 45 -16.92 3.47 11.68
C GLU A 45 -17.76 2.18 11.82
N ASP A 46 -18.71 1.96 10.91
CA ASP A 46 -19.52 0.74 10.81
C ASP A 46 -18.83 -0.41 10.02
N LEU A 47 -17.52 -0.30 9.75
CA LEU A 47 -16.73 -1.26 8.95
C LEU A 47 -17.23 -1.47 7.52
N LYS A 48 -18.03 -0.54 6.99
CA LYS A 48 -18.49 -0.56 5.59
C LYS A 48 -17.41 0.04 4.68
N PRO A 49 -17.18 -0.52 3.49
CA PRO A 49 -16.24 0.06 2.54
C PRO A 49 -16.73 1.44 2.12
N LEU A 50 -15.86 2.44 2.25
CA LEU A 50 -16.14 3.83 1.95
C LEU A 50 -15.17 4.30 0.86
N PRO A 51 -15.63 4.51 -0.39
CA PRO A 51 -14.77 5.02 -1.45
C PRO A 51 -14.48 6.51 -1.21
N VAL A 52 -13.21 6.85 -1.02
CA VAL A 52 -12.75 8.22 -0.77
C VAL A 52 -11.62 8.56 -1.74
N PRO A 53 -11.58 9.79 -2.28
CA PRO A 53 -10.48 10.22 -3.12
C PRO A 53 -9.18 10.35 -2.30
N VAL A 54 -8.14 9.69 -2.77
CA VAL A 54 -6.78 9.67 -2.21
C VAL A 54 -5.78 10.14 -3.25
N ARG A 55 -4.78 10.91 -2.81
CA ARG A 55 -3.64 11.35 -3.61
C ARG A 55 -2.50 10.38 -3.38
N VAL A 56 -2.08 9.68 -4.42
CA VAL A 56 -0.95 8.75 -4.39
C VAL A 56 0.21 9.35 -5.15
N GLY A 57 1.41 9.32 -4.58
CA GLY A 57 2.61 9.76 -5.26
C GLY A 57 3.88 9.34 -4.52
N GLN A 58 5.02 9.81 -5.00
CA GLN A 58 6.32 9.43 -4.46
C GLN A 58 6.52 9.98 -3.04
N ALA A 59 6.94 9.10 -2.14
CA ALA A 59 7.23 9.42 -0.76
C ALA A 59 8.47 10.32 -0.65
N VAL A 60 8.32 11.47 0.00
CA VAL A 60 9.42 12.37 0.36
C VAL A 60 9.21 12.86 1.79
N ASP A 61 10.27 13.16 2.54
CA ASP A 61 10.10 13.56 3.95
C ASP A 61 9.40 14.92 4.07
N VAL A 62 9.77 15.90 3.23
CA VAL A 62 9.09 17.18 3.09
C VAL A 62 9.31 17.71 1.67
N VAL A 63 8.24 18.05 0.94
CA VAL A 63 8.38 18.96 -0.21
C VAL A 63 8.45 20.41 0.27
N GLY A 64 9.32 21.21 -0.37
CA GLY A 64 9.55 22.62 -0.06
C GLY A 64 8.41 23.58 -0.46
N GLN A 65 7.14 23.18 -0.29
CA GLN A 65 6.04 24.13 -0.39
C GLN A 65 5.98 24.98 0.88
N ALA A 66 6.12 26.31 0.73
CA ALA A 66 6.06 27.24 1.83
C ALA A 66 4.70 27.15 2.54
N GLY A 67 4.71 26.90 3.86
CA GLY A 67 3.54 27.00 4.73
C GLY A 67 2.76 25.70 4.99
N ARG A 68 2.86 24.66 4.13
CA ARG A 68 2.23 23.35 4.40
C ARG A 68 3.13 22.22 3.93
N PRO A 69 3.95 21.62 4.83
CA PRO A 69 4.81 20.51 4.46
C PRO A 69 3.94 19.36 3.95
N LYS A 70 4.21 18.91 2.73
CA LYS A 70 3.57 17.74 2.12
C LYS A 70 4.57 16.60 2.05
N THR A 71 4.09 15.37 2.22
CA THR A 71 4.94 14.17 2.30
C THR A 71 4.99 13.43 0.96
N ILE A 72 4.36 13.99 -0.08
CA ILE A 72 4.20 13.39 -1.41
C ILE A 72 4.60 14.40 -2.52
N THR A 73 5.38 13.94 -3.50
CA THR A 73 5.60 14.61 -4.79
C THR A 73 4.81 13.94 -5.92
N GLY A 74 4.44 14.70 -6.95
CA GLY A 74 3.93 14.15 -8.23
C GLY A 74 2.71 13.24 -8.06
N PHE A 75 1.65 13.73 -7.42
CA PHE A 75 0.51 12.91 -7.06
C PHE A 75 -0.50 12.72 -8.19
N GLN A 76 -1.14 11.56 -8.22
CA GLN A 76 -2.36 11.28 -8.96
C GLN A 76 -3.52 11.04 -7.98
N THR A 77 -4.72 11.50 -8.34
CA THR A 77 -5.91 11.28 -7.50
C THR A 77 -6.59 9.99 -7.94
N HIS A 78 -6.70 9.05 -7.02
CA HIS A 78 -7.41 7.79 -7.20
C HIS A 78 -8.56 7.70 -6.21
N THR A 79 -9.53 6.83 -6.48
CA THR A 79 -10.58 6.48 -5.50
C THR A 79 -10.22 5.13 -4.89
N THR A 80 -10.33 5.00 -3.58
CA THR A 80 -10.08 3.73 -2.89
C THR A 80 -11.10 2.64 -3.29
N PRO A 81 -10.69 1.36 -3.38
CA PRO A 81 -9.38 0.80 -3.06
C PRO A 81 -8.30 1.02 -4.13
N VAL A 82 -7.06 1.23 -3.68
CA VAL A 82 -5.89 1.43 -4.56
C VAL A 82 -4.71 0.55 -4.13
N LEU A 83 -3.90 0.11 -5.10
CA LEU A 83 -2.62 -0.54 -4.83
C LEU A 83 -1.51 0.50 -4.89
N LEU A 84 -0.71 0.59 -3.83
CA LEU A 84 0.43 1.48 -3.73
C LEU A 84 1.68 0.78 -4.26
N ALA A 85 2.41 1.43 -5.16
CA ALA A 85 3.68 0.93 -5.64
C ALA A 85 4.79 1.08 -4.58
N ALA A 86 5.95 0.48 -4.86
CA ALA A 86 7.12 0.64 -4.01
C ALA A 86 7.57 2.11 -3.99
N GLY A 87 7.78 2.67 -2.81
CA GLY A 87 8.17 4.09 -2.65
C GLY A 87 7.04 5.09 -2.77
N GLU A 88 5.79 4.65 -3.01
CA GLU A 88 4.62 5.53 -2.98
C GLU A 88 4.03 5.63 -1.57
N ARG A 89 3.44 6.80 -1.31
CA ARG A 89 2.60 7.11 -0.14
C ARG A 89 1.26 7.66 -0.61
N ALA A 90 0.23 7.48 0.20
CA ALA A 90 -1.09 8.04 -0.01
C ALA A 90 -1.41 9.11 1.04
N GLU A 91 -2.10 10.17 0.61
CA GLU A 91 -2.71 11.19 1.45
C GLU A 91 -4.19 11.34 1.07
N LEU A 92 -5.07 11.72 2.02
CA LEU A 92 -6.47 12.02 1.69
C LEU A 92 -6.55 13.28 0.82
N ALA A 93 -7.42 13.26 -0.21
CA ALA A 93 -7.62 14.41 -1.07
C ALA A 93 -8.56 15.47 -0.47
N THR A 94 -9.40 15.07 0.50
CA THR A 94 -10.45 15.89 1.10
C THR A 94 -10.39 15.82 2.63
N ASP A 95 -10.66 16.94 3.30
CA ASP A 95 -10.71 17.05 4.77
C ASP A 95 -12.05 16.60 5.39
N LYS A 96 -12.93 15.97 4.59
CA LYS A 96 -14.23 15.40 5.02
C LYS A 96 -14.08 14.30 6.07
N TYR A 97 -12.97 13.56 5.98
CA TYR A 97 -12.70 12.40 6.82
C TYR A 97 -11.33 12.54 7.46
N ILE A 98 -11.24 12.08 8.71
CA ILE A 98 -10.00 12.00 9.47
C ILE A 98 -9.62 10.52 9.59
N PRO A 99 -8.42 10.11 9.17
CA PRO A 99 -7.97 8.74 9.36
C PRO A 99 -7.56 8.52 10.80
N LEU A 100 -7.90 7.36 11.36
CA LEU A 100 -7.46 6.99 12.71
C LEU A 100 -5.97 6.58 12.75
N THR A 101 -5.40 6.21 11.60
CA THR A 101 -3.99 5.83 11.46
C THR A 101 -3.17 6.98 10.89
N SER A 102 -1.90 7.06 11.31
CA SER A 102 -0.94 8.05 10.79
C SER A 102 -0.50 7.75 9.35
N THR A 103 -0.56 6.48 8.94
CA THR A 103 -0.24 6.03 7.58
C THR A 103 -1.48 5.48 6.89
N LEU A 104 -1.62 5.79 5.60
CA LEU A 104 -2.71 5.30 4.75
C LEU A 104 -2.27 4.03 4.01
N GLU A 105 -2.16 2.92 4.73
CA GLU A 105 -1.80 1.61 4.18
C GLU A 105 -2.65 0.50 4.82
N GLY A 106 -3.01 -0.50 4.04
CA GLY A 106 -3.86 -1.60 4.50
C GLY A 106 -5.32 -1.17 4.63
N PHE A 107 -5.94 -1.58 5.74
CA PHE A 107 -7.30 -1.21 6.10
C PHE A 107 -7.26 0.01 7.01
N VAL A 108 -7.80 1.12 6.53
CA VAL A 108 -7.82 2.38 7.27
C VAL A 108 -9.26 2.76 7.61
N ILE A 109 -9.53 2.94 8.89
CA ILE A 109 -10.81 3.43 9.37
C ILE A 109 -10.81 4.97 9.29
N LEU A 110 -11.81 5.49 8.60
CA LEU A 110 -12.06 6.91 8.43
C LEU A 110 -13.21 7.34 9.34
N LYS A 111 -12.99 8.40 10.11
CA LYS A 111 -14.01 9.06 10.91
C LYS A 111 -14.49 10.33 10.20
N LYS A 112 -15.77 10.61 10.23
CA LYS A 112 -16.30 11.90 9.74
C LYS A 112 -15.74 13.04 10.57
N ASN A 113 -15.23 14.06 9.89
CA ASN A 113 -14.68 15.23 10.55
C ASN A 113 -15.82 16.10 11.13
N PRO A 114 -15.92 16.30 12.46
CA PRO A 114 -16.96 17.12 13.08
C PRO A 114 -16.81 18.62 12.79
N GLU A 115 -15.62 19.08 12.42
CA GLU A 115 -15.34 20.49 12.08
C GLU A 115 -15.51 20.77 10.58
N TYR A 116 -15.89 19.76 9.79
CA TYR A 116 -16.11 19.93 8.37
C TYR A 116 -17.47 20.59 8.11
N HIS A 117 -17.44 21.86 7.74
CA HIS A 117 -18.59 22.56 7.20
C HIS A 117 -18.56 22.43 5.67
N GLU A 118 -19.64 21.91 5.09
CA GLU A 118 -19.86 22.03 3.64
C GLU A 118 -20.13 23.51 3.33
N GLU A 119 -19.18 24.17 2.68
CA GLU A 119 -19.46 25.36 1.87
C GLU A 119 -20.20 24.99 0.59
#